data_AF-A0A8B9GST6-F1
#
_entry.id   AF-A0A8B9GST6-F1
#
_cell.length_a   1.000
_cell.length_b   1.000
_cell.length_c   1.000
_cell.angle_alpha   90.00
_cell.angle_beta   90.00
_cell.angle_gamma   90.00
#
_symmetry.space_group_name_H-M   'P 1'
#
loop_
_entity.id
_entity.type
_entity.pdbx_description
1 polymer ?
#
loop_
_entity_poly.entity_id
_entity_poly.type
_entity_poly.pdbx_seq_one_letter_code
_entity_poly.pdbx_strand_id
1 'polypeptide(L)'
;MEAPEGEGRTFMQVISEKYSPENFPYRRGPGMGVVVPTGHQGSPMKDRLNLPSMLVLNGCGISNAGDEAEIAAFCAHVVELDLSHNKLQDWHEISKIVANIPNLDFLNLSSNPLSDAVLEPESAEAFSRLRRLVLNNTQVSWDIVHTLMREMPE
;
A
#
# COMPACT_ATOMS: atom_id res chain seq x y z
N MET A 1 -5.15 25.64 6.12
CA MET A 1 -4.16 25.74 5.04
C MET A 1 -4.22 24.40 4.33
N GLU A 2 -5.08 24.32 3.32
CA GLU A 2 -5.23 23.10 2.50
C GLU A 2 -3.96 22.91 1.68
N ALA A 3 -3.49 21.65 1.60
CA ALA A 3 -2.36 21.30 0.76
C ALA A 3 -2.70 21.60 -0.71
N PRO A 4 -1.73 22.05 -1.52
CA PRO A 4 -1.97 22.34 -2.93
C PRO A 4 -2.53 21.09 -3.62
N GLU A 5 -3.65 21.24 -4.33
CA GLU A 5 -4.42 20.15 -4.97
C GLU A 5 -3.68 19.43 -6.13
N GLY A 6 -2.36 19.58 -6.27
CA GLY A 6 -1.57 19.13 -7.41
C GLY A 6 -0.59 17.98 -7.17
N GLU A 7 -0.15 17.71 -5.94
CA GLU A 7 0.80 16.61 -5.67
C GLU A 7 0.06 15.44 -5.03
N GLY A 8 -0.16 14.38 -5.81
CA GLY A 8 -0.66 13.13 -5.27
C GLY A 8 0.34 12.52 -4.27
N ARG A 9 -0.18 11.80 -3.27
CA ARG A 9 0.61 11.31 -2.15
C ARG A 9 1.22 9.95 -2.49
N THR A 10 2.39 9.67 -1.93
CA THR A 10 2.97 8.33 -2.06
C THR A 10 2.32 7.37 -1.08
N PHE A 11 2.26 6.08 -1.42
CA PHE A 11 1.79 5.03 -0.52
C PHE A 11 2.59 5.04 0.81
N MET A 12 3.92 5.20 0.73
CA MET A 12 4.77 5.28 1.93
C MET A 12 4.55 6.53 2.79
N GLN A 13 4.26 7.69 2.18
CA GLN A 13 3.87 8.89 2.93
C GLN A 13 2.61 8.64 3.75
N VAL A 14 1.57 8.07 3.12
CA VAL A 14 0.30 7.77 3.79
C VAL A 14 0.50 6.75 4.92
N ILE A 15 1.27 5.69 4.68
CA ILE A 15 1.58 4.69 5.70
C ILE A 15 2.29 5.32 6.89
N SER A 16 3.32 6.12 6.63
CA SER A 16 4.15 6.74 7.66
C SER A 16 3.32 7.69 8.52
N GLU A 17 2.42 8.45 7.91
CA GLU A 17 1.51 9.33 8.63
C GLU A 17 0.45 8.56 9.40
N LYS A 18 -0.27 7.62 8.76
CA LYS A 18 -1.41 6.92 9.38
C LYS A 18 -0.98 6.01 10.52
N TYR A 19 0.15 5.32 10.36
CA TYR A 19 0.66 4.32 11.30
C TYR A 19 1.85 4.79 12.14
N SER A 20 2.10 6.10 12.18
CA SER A 20 3.08 6.69 13.10
C SER A 20 2.76 6.31 14.55
N PRO A 21 3.76 5.90 15.36
CA PRO A 21 3.58 5.65 16.79
C PRO A 21 2.93 6.79 17.56
N GLU A 22 3.09 8.04 17.09
CA GLU A 22 2.52 9.23 17.72
C GLU A 22 0.99 9.25 17.64
N ASN A 23 0.39 8.63 16.61
CA ASN A 23 -1.05 8.49 16.48
C ASN A 23 -1.64 7.41 17.41
N PHE A 24 -0.79 6.62 18.07
CA PHE A 24 -1.20 5.54 18.99
C PHE A 24 -0.60 5.75 20.39
N PRO A 25 -0.99 6.81 21.13
CA PRO A 25 -0.40 7.18 22.41
C PRO A 25 -0.60 6.12 23.52
N TYR A 26 -1.52 5.17 23.34
CA TYR A 26 -1.88 4.14 24.34
C TYR A 26 -0.79 3.09 24.63
N ARG A 27 0.36 3.11 23.95
CA ARG A 27 1.54 2.30 24.34
C ARG A 27 2.32 2.88 25.54
N ARG A 28 1.78 3.88 26.24
CA ARG A 28 2.29 4.41 27.51
C ARG A 28 1.25 4.35 28.63
N GLY A 29 0.63 3.18 28.84
CA GLY A 29 -0.16 2.89 30.04
C GLY A 29 0.72 2.23 31.12
N PRO A 30 0.49 2.49 32.42
CA PRO A 30 1.24 1.86 33.52
C PRO A 30 0.77 0.41 33.71
N GLY A 31 1.24 -0.49 32.84
CA GLY A 31 1.09 -1.94 32.99
C GLY A 31 2.44 -2.58 32.67
N MET A 32 2.91 -3.48 33.55
CA MET A 32 4.24 -4.09 33.46
C MET A 32 4.58 -4.55 32.04
N GLY A 33 5.57 -3.88 31.44
CA GLY A 33 6.21 -4.26 30.19
C GLY A 33 7.68 -3.90 30.30
N VAL A 34 8.55 -4.86 29.97
CA VAL A 34 10.01 -4.75 30.08
C VAL A 34 10.50 -3.47 29.39
N VAL A 35 11.08 -2.56 30.18
CA VAL A 35 11.77 -1.38 29.66
C VAL A 35 13.13 -1.84 29.16
N VAL A 36 13.28 -1.96 27.85
CA VAL A 36 14.61 -2.10 27.24
C VAL A 36 15.19 -0.69 27.12
N PRO A 37 16.33 -0.37 27.75
CA PRO A 37 16.93 0.96 27.63
C PRO A 37 17.43 1.17 26.20
N THR A 38 17.11 2.34 25.65
CA THR A 38 17.49 2.81 24.33
C THR A 38 19.01 2.88 24.17
N GLY A 39 19.54 2.09 23.23
CA GLY A 39 20.89 2.25 22.69
C GLY A 39 20.88 3.17 21.47
N HIS A 40 21.54 4.33 21.64
CA HIS A 40 22.35 5.10 20.68
C HIS A 40 21.96 5.12 19.18
N GLN A 41 21.50 6.31 18.77
CA GLN A 41 21.72 7.01 17.49
C GLN A 41 21.76 6.18 16.19
N GLY A 42 20.64 6.21 15.48
CA GLY A 42 20.50 6.03 14.03
C GLY A 42 19.07 6.43 13.62
N SER A 43 18.93 7.42 12.73
CA SER A 43 17.72 7.87 12.01
C SER A 43 16.37 8.03 12.77
N PRO A 44 15.78 9.24 12.90
CA PRO A 44 14.82 9.50 13.97
C PRO A 44 13.38 8.95 13.85
N MET A 45 12.93 8.37 12.73
CA MET A 45 11.48 8.08 12.56
C MET A 45 11.11 6.80 11.78
N LYS A 46 12.00 6.26 10.93
CA LYS A 46 11.63 5.18 10.02
C LYS A 46 11.48 3.81 10.71
N ASP A 47 12.19 3.55 11.80
CA ASP A 47 12.32 2.19 12.36
C ASP A 47 11.16 1.69 13.26
N ARG A 48 10.00 2.37 13.30
CA ARG A 48 8.96 2.07 14.32
C ARG A 48 7.52 2.05 13.82
N LEU A 49 7.27 1.84 12.53
CA LEU A 49 5.90 1.65 12.06
C LEU A 49 5.32 0.34 12.59
N ASN A 50 4.21 0.42 13.32
CA ASN A 50 3.46 -0.76 13.77
C ASN A 50 2.33 -1.02 12.77
N LEU A 51 2.64 -1.75 11.70
CA LEU A 51 1.68 -2.04 10.64
C LEU A 51 0.89 -3.30 10.94
N PRO A 52 -0.46 -3.26 10.91
CA PRO A 52 -1.27 -4.48 10.92
C PRO A 52 -1.09 -5.27 9.62
N SER A 53 -1.52 -6.54 9.61
CA SER A 53 -1.53 -7.38 8.39
C SER A 53 -2.56 -6.93 7.36
N MET A 54 -3.56 -6.15 7.77
CA MET A 54 -4.55 -5.52 6.90
C MET A 54 -4.34 -4.01 6.91
N LEU A 55 -3.93 -3.44 5.77
CA LEU A 55 -3.79 -2.01 5.60
C LEU A 55 -5.03 -1.44 4.91
N VAL A 56 -5.76 -0.59 5.62
CA VAL A 56 -6.88 0.17 5.05
C VAL A 56 -6.37 1.56 4.73
N LEU A 57 -6.24 1.92 3.46
CA LEU A 57 -5.68 3.19 2.97
C LEU A 57 -6.61 3.87 1.97
N ASN A 58 -7.91 3.64 2.11
CA ASN A 58 -8.92 4.20 1.23
C ASN A 58 -9.01 5.74 1.39
N GLY A 59 -9.30 6.46 0.31
CA GLY A 59 -9.56 7.91 0.37
C GLY A 59 -8.34 8.75 0.78
N CYS A 60 -7.12 8.22 0.70
CA CYS A 60 -5.92 8.87 1.22
C CYS A 60 -5.19 9.74 0.19
N GLY A 61 -5.66 9.77 -1.06
CA GLY A 61 -5.07 10.55 -2.14
C GLY A 61 -3.78 9.96 -2.71
N ILE A 62 -3.59 8.64 -2.59
CA ILE A 62 -2.41 7.93 -3.09
C ILE A 62 -2.40 7.95 -4.63
N SER A 63 -1.29 8.34 -5.24
CA SER A 63 -1.12 8.34 -6.70
C SER A 63 0.07 7.53 -7.20
N ASN A 64 1.04 7.23 -6.32
CA ASN A 64 2.25 6.48 -6.66
C ASN A 64 2.76 5.69 -5.44
N ALA A 65 3.67 4.74 -5.68
CA ALA A 65 4.19 3.85 -4.66
C ALA A 65 5.12 4.57 -3.67
N GLY A 66 6.03 5.41 -4.17
CA GLY A 66 7.16 5.92 -3.40
C GLY A 66 8.35 4.96 -3.44
N ASP A 67 9.12 4.90 -2.36
CA ASP A 67 10.34 4.08 -2.29
C ASP A 67 10.02 2.59 -2.08
N GLU A 68 10.31 1.78 -3.10
CA GLU A 68 10.09 0.33 -3.11
C GLU A 68 10.85 -0.41 -2.00
N ALA A 69 12.07 0.03 -1.67
CA ALA A 69 12.86 -0.59 -0.61
C ALA A 69 12.21 -0.38 0.76
N GLU A 70 11.56 0.77 0.96
CA GLU A 70 10.79 1.03 2.18
C GLU A 70 9.50 0.19 2.20
N ILE A 71 8.79 0.08 1.07
CA ILE A 71 7.59 -0.79 0.98
C ILE A 71 7.97 -2.22 1.38
N ALA A 72 9.03 -2.78 0.80
CA ALA A 72 9.50 -4.12 1.10
C ALA A 72 9.90 -4.29 2.58
N ALA A 73 10.58 -3.28 3.16
CA ALA A 73 11.01 -3.33 4.55
C ALA A 73 9.85 -3.31 5.54
N PHE A 74 8.81 -2.52 5.28
CA PHE A 74 7.70 -2.33 6.22
C PHE A 74 6.51 -3.24 5.98
N CYS A 75 6.25 -3.63 4.73
CA CYS A 75 5.01 -4.30 4.34
C CYS A 75 5.16 -5.80 4.09
N ALA A 76 6.33 -6.41 4.37
CA ALA A 76 6.56 -7.83 4.10
C ALA A 76 5.53 -8.79 4.72
N HIS A 77 4.92 -8.42 5.86
CA HIS A 77 3.90 -9.21 6.56
C HIS A 77 2.45 -8.83 6.24
N VAL A 78 2.23 -7.85 5.37
CA VAL A 78 0.89 -7.42 4.96
C VAL A 78 0.26 -8.48 4.06
N VAL A 79 -1.01 -8.76 4.30
CA VAL A 79 -1.81 -9.80 3.63
C VAL A 79 -3.00 -9.19 2.89
N GLU A 80 -3.57 -8.11 3.41
CA GLU A 80 -4.73 -7.46 2.79
C GLU A 80 -4.50 -5.95 2.66
N LEU A 81 -4.85 -5.41 1.50
CA LEU A 81 -4.63 -4.00 1.18
C LEU A 81 -5.87 -3.38 0.52
N ASP A 82 -6.42 -2.36 1.15
CA ASP A 82 -7.48 -1.53 0.58
C ASP A 82 -6.94 -0.18 0.13
N LEU A 83 -6.83 -0.01 -1.19
CA LEU A 83 -6.44 1.23 -1.87
C LEU A 83 -7.63 1.89 -2.59
N SER A 84 -8.86 1.58 -2.20
CA SER A 84 -10.03 2.16 -2.85
C SER A 84 -10.13 3.68 -2.70
N HIS A 85 -10.79 4.36 -3.63
CA HIS A 85 -10.98 5.82 -3.60
C HIS A 85 -9.66 6.61 -3.52
N ASN A 86 -8.63 6.17 -4.25
CA ASN A 86 -7.37 6.89 -4.37
C ASN A 86 -7.23 7.52 -5.78
N LYS A 87 -6.04 8.03 -6.09
CA LYS A 87 -5.72 8.72 -7.36
C LYS A 87 -4.79 7.87 -8.23
N LEU A 88 -4.82 6.54 -8.10
CA LEU A 88 -3.96 5.63 -8.88
C LEU A 88 -4.46 5.59 -10.34
N GLN A 89 -3.57 5.92 -11.26
CA GLN A 89 -3.84 5.98 -12.72
C GLN A 89 -2.86 5.13 -13.53
N ASP A 90 -1.87 4.53 -12.87
CA ASP A 90 -0.76 3.84 -13.50
C ASP A 90 -0.59 2.45 -12.89
N TRP A 91 -0.73 1.42 -13.72
CA TRP A 91 -0.52 0.04 -13.33
C TRP A 91 0.91 -0.26 -12.92
N HIS A 92 1.88 0.48 -13.45
CA HIS A 92 3.28 0.33 -13.05
C HIS A 92 3.47 0.70 -11.57
N GLU A 93 2.87 1.81 -11.12
CA GLU A 93 2.90 2.22 -9.71
C GLU A 93 2.17 1.24 -8.80
N ILE A 94 1.04 0.69 -9.25
CA ILE A 94 0.33 -0.36 -8.51
C ILE A 94 1.22 -1.61 -8.39
N SER A 95 1.87 -2.00 -9.48
CA SER A 95 2.72 -3.19 -9.54
C SER A 95 3.94 -3.08 -8.62
N LYS A 96 4.54 -1.90 -8.49
CA LYS A 96 5.58 -1.63 -7.49
C LYS A 96 5.11 -1.91 -6.07
N ILE A 97 3.90 -1.50 -5.72
CA ILE A 97 3.33 -1.76 -4.38
C ILE A 97 3.12 -3.28 -4.22
N VAL A 98 2.46 -3.93 -5.18
CA VAL A 98 2.11 -5.35 -5.09
C VAL A 98 3.36 -6.25 -5.05
N ALA A 99 4.35 -5.99 -5.91
CA ALA A 99 5.58 -6.78 -5.98
C ALA A 99 6.40 -6.74 -4.69
N ASN A 100 6.33 -5.64 -3.94
CA ASN A 100 7.03 -5.45 -2.67
C ASN A 100 6.21 -5.89 -1.44
N ILE A 101 5.03 -6.50 -1.63
CA ILE A 101 4.21 -7.10 -0.56
C ILE A 101 4.04 -8.60 -0.84
N PRO A 102 5.04 -9.44 -0.50
CA PRO A 102 5.14 -10.83 -0.96
C PRO A 102 4.04 -11.76 -0.44
N ASN A 103 3.30 -11.36 0.60
CA ASN A 103 2.23 -12.14 1.20
C ASN A 103 0.82 -11.58 0.89
N LEU A 104 0.72 -10.64 -0.06
CA LEU A 104 -0.56 -10.02 -0.41
C LEU A 104 -1.52 -11.03 -1.05
N ASP A 105 -2.64 -11.26 -0.37
CA ASP A 105 -3.71 -12.17 -0.80
C ASP A 105 -4.92 -11.39 -1.35
N PHE A 106 -5.21 -10.22 -0.77
CA PHE A 106 -6.35 -9.39 -1.11
C PHE A 106 -5.94 -7.96 -1.46
N LEU A 107 -6.45 -7.46 -2.59
CA LEU A 107 -6.25 -6.09 -3.05
C LEU A 107 -7.59 -5.49 -3.51
N ASN A 108 -7.92 -4.31 -2.96
CA ASN A 108 -9.04 -3.51 -3.43
C ASN A 108 -8.54 -2.22 -4.09
N LEU A 109 -8.83 -2.06 -5.39
CA LEU A 109 -8.51 -0.89 -6.20
C LEU A 109 -9.76 -0.09 -6.59
N SER A 110 -10.92 -0.38 -5.98
CA SER A 110 -12.19 0.22 -6.38
C SER A 110 -12.14 1.75 -6.41
N SER A 111 -12.83 2.38 -7.36
CA SER A 111 -12.90 3.84 -7.50
C SER A 111 -11.54 4.53 -7.64
N ASN A 112 -10.59 3.90 -8.35
CA ASN A 112 -9.39 4.57 -8.87
C ASN A 112 -9.56 4.87 -10.37
N PRO A 113 -9.03 6.00 -10.87
CA PRO A 113 -9.14 6.42 -12.28
C PRO A 113 -8.24 5.61 -13.24
N LEU A 114 -8.58 4.34 -13.47
CA LEU A 114 -7.80 3.39 -14.28
C LEU A 114 -8.35 3.17 -15.70
N SER A 115 -9.28 4.02 -16.17
CA SER A 115 -9.97 3.86 -17.46
C SER A 115 -9.04 3.75 -18.66
N ASP A 116 -8.01 4.59 -18.68
CA ASP A 116 -7.08 4.74 -19.81
C ASP A 116 -5.69 4.15 -19.52
N ALA A 117 -5.56 3.46 -18.39
CA ALA A 117 -4.29 2.89 -17.93
C ALA A 117 -3.94 1.63 -18.72
N VAL A 118 -2.73 1.57 -19.27
CA VAL A 118 -2.23 0.38 -19.96
C VAL A 118 -1.53 -0.52 -18.95
N LEU A 119 -1.86 -1.82 -18.97
CA LEU A 119 -1.16 -2.84 -18.18
C LEU A 119 -0.16 -3.56 -19.08
N GLU A 120 1.13 -3.30 -18.85
CA GLU A 120 2.20 -4.03 -19.51
C GLU A 120 2.33 -5.46 -18.92
N PRO A 121 2.70 -6.46 -19.73
CA PRO A 121 2.86 -7.84 -19.27
C PRO A 121 3.80 -7.98 -18.06
N GLU A 122 4.93 -7.27 -18.05
CA GLU A 122 5.89 -7.35 -16.93
C GLU A 122 5.31 -6.80 -15.62
N SER A 123 4.37 -5.85 -15.72
CA SER A 123 3.64 -5.31 -14.56
C SER A 123 2.57 -6.29 -14.07
N ALA A 124 1.97 -7.05 -14.97
CA ALA A 124 0.97 -8.06 -14.62
C ALA A 124 1.56 -9.22 -13.78
N GLU A 125 2.83 -9.60 -14.00
CA GLU A 125 3.51 -10.66 -13.25
C GLU A 125 3.53 -10.41 -11.73
N ALA A 126 3.47 -9.15 -11.30
CA ALA A 126 3.41 -8.76 -9.89
C ALA A 126 2.16 -9.35 -9.18
N PHE A 127 1.08 -9.61 -9.92
CA PHE A 127 -0.19 -10.10 -9.38
C PHE A 127 -0.25 -11.63 -9.23
N SER A 128 0.83 -12.35 -9.56
CA SER A 128 0.90 -13.82 -9.56
C SER A 128 0.65 -14.53 -8.22
N ARG A 129 0.61 -13.77 -7.12
CA ARG A 129 0.29 -14.28 -5.77
C ARG A 129 -1.10 -13.89 -5.28
N LEU A 130 -1.73 -12.92 -5.94
CA LEU A 130 -2.95 -12.28 -5.47
C LEU A 130 -4.15 -13.17 -5.75
N ARG A 131 -4.91 -13.55 -4.72
CA ARG A 131 -6.09 -14.41 -4.89
C ARG A 131 -7.39 -13.65 -5.06
N ARG A 132 -7.46 -12.44 -4.52
CA ARG A 132 -8.67 -11.64 -4.49
C ARG A 132 -8.37 -10.22 -4.94
N LEU A 133 -9.01 -9.81 -6.04
CA LEU A 133 -8.88 -8.48 -6.61
C LEU A 133 -10.26 -7.84 -6.79
N VAL A 134 -10.42 -6.60 -6.33
CA VAL A 134 -11.65 -5.83 -6.48
C VAL A 134 -11.38 -4.58 -7.34
N LEU A 135 -12.08 -4.47 -8.47
CA LEU A 135 -11.90 -3.42 -9.49
C LEU A 135 -13.18 -2.60 -9.71
N ASN A 136 -14.07 -2.55 -8.73
CA ASN A 136 -15.36 -1.87 -8.90
C ASN A 136 -15.18 -0.38 -9.23
N ASN A 137 -15.97 0.13 -10.18
CA ASN A 137 -15.97 1.55 -10.51
C ASN A 137 -14.60 2.12 -10.95
N THR A 138 -13.77 1.29 -11.58
CA THR A 138 -12.44 1.69 -12.12
C THR A 138 -12.46 1.94 -13.63
N GLN A 139 -13.51 1.47 -14.32
CA GLN A 139 -13.66 1.51 -15.78
C GLN A 139 -12.52 0.81 -16.55
N VAL A 140 -11.79 -0.12 -15.91
CA VAL A 140 -10.75 -0.92 -16.59
C VAL A 140 -11.36 -1.74 -17.73
N SER A 141 -10.59 -1.92 -18.81
CA SER A 141 -11.01 -2.75 -19.93
C SER A 141 -11.02 -4.25 -19.56
N TRP A 142 -11.84 -5.03 -20.28
CA TRP A 142 -11.87 -6.48 -20.10
C TRP A 142 -10.54 -7.15 -20.51
N ASP A 143 -9.78 -6.58 -21.43
CA ASP A 143 -8.46 -7.09 -21.80
C ASP A 143 -7.50 -7.06 -20.61
N ILE A 144 -7.52 -5.97 -19.82
CA ILE A 144 -6.73 -5.86 -18.58
C ILE A 144 -7.19 -6.91 -17.56
N VAL A 145 -8.51 -7.06 -17.39
CA VAL A 145 -9.07 -8.07 -16.48
C VAL A 145 -8.63 -9.48 -16.89
N HIS A 146 -8.66 -9.80 -18.19
CA HIS A 146 -8.21 -11.09 -18.71
C HIS A 146 -6.70 -11.31 -18.49
N THR A 147 -5.87 -10.29 -18.69
CA THR A 147 -4.43 -10.36 -18.40
C THR A 147 -4.18 -10.64 -16.92
N LEU A 148 -4.82 -9.90 -16.01
CA LEU A 148 -4.68 -10.11 -14.57
C LEU A 148 -5.16 -11.50 -14.13
N MET A 149 -6.29 -11.96 -14.67
CA MET A 149 -6.82 -13.30 -14.37
C MET A 149 -5.90 -14.44 -14.81
N ARG A 150 -5.08 -14.25 -15.84
CA ARG A 150 -4.13 -15.27 -16.29
C ARG A 150 -2.90 -15.36 -15.39
N GLU A 151 -2.54 -14.26 -14.75
CA GLU A 151 -1.41 -14.20 -13.82
C GLU A 151 -1.81 -14.67 -12.41
N MET A 152 -3.00 -14.28 -11.95
CA MET A 152 -3.51 -14.68 -10.63
C MET A 152 -3.67 -16.22 -10.51
N PRO A 153 -3.35 -16.81 -9.35
CA PRO A 153 -3.54 -18.23 -9.11
C PRO A 153 -5.02 -18.63 -9.15
N GLU A 154 -5.27 -19.89 -9.55
CA GLU A 154 -6.62 -20.52 -9.51
C GLU A 154 -7.24 -20.58 -8.10
#